data_AF-A0AAV5VWL7-F1
#
_entry.id   AF-A0AAV5VWL7-F1
#
_cell.length_a   1.000
_cell.length_b   1.000
_cell.length_c   1.000
_cell.angle_alpha   90.00
_cell.angle_beta   90.00
_cell.angle_gamma   90.00
#
_symmetry.space_group_name_H-M   'P 1'
#
loop_
_entity.id
_entity.type
_entity.pdbx_description
1 polymer ?
#
loop_
_entity_poly.entity_id
_entity_poly.type
_entity_poly.pdbx_seq_one_letter_code
_entity_poly.pdbx_strand_id
1 'polypeptide(L)'
;FAERAFPTLAELNEEERDILLTNYIMKFYILDSFYRTRTTWGKIGRVIMWAVTSCADMGRHDLWLGEDQGGPNRETLISSMDSLLQVQLNVVVPLMVRAQITTKEFHAAMAFLLCETDDQADVSDTTMSVLNNIRAEVYHDLTDYYNDDIGLSDFSTRLGHLLTLNYSIRVNTAFS
;
A
#
# COMPACT_ATOMS: atom_id res chain seq x y z
N PHE A 1 -7.17 -10.78 7.49
CA PHE A 1 -5.81 -10.44 7.94
C PHE A 1 -5.87 -9.38 9.04
N ALA A 2 -6.46 -8.21 8.74
CA ALA A 2 -6.50 -7.06 9.65
C ALA A 2 -6.97 -7.42 11.08
N GLU A 3 -8.13 -8.05 11.27
CA GLU A 3 -8.63 -8.40 12.63
C GLU A 3 -7.78 -9.44 13.38
N ARG A 4 -7.06 -10.31 12.64
CA ARG A 4 -6.15 -11.29 13.27
C ARG A 4 -4.83 -10.64 13.69
N ALA A 5 -4.38 -9.65 12.93
CA ALA A 5 -3.17 -8.89 13.23
C ALA A 5 -3.44 -7.82 14.30
N PHE A 6 -4.61 -7.19 14.26
CA PHE A 6 -5.04 -6.10 15.14
C PHE A 6 -6.45 -6.38 15.67
N PRO A 7 -6.57 -7.12 16.80
CA PRO A 7 -7.86 -7.46 17.39
C PRO A 7 -8.71 -6.24 17.78
N THR A 8 -8.08 -5.09 18.03
CA THR A 8 -8.75 -3.81 18.34
C THR A 8 -9.65 -3.31 17.22
N LEU A 9 -9.48 -3.79 15.97
CA LEU A 9 -10.42 -3.49 14.88
C LEU A 9 -11.82 -4.08 15.10
N ALA A 10 -11.95 -5.08 15.99
CA ALA A 10 -13.24 -5.63 16.37
C ALA A 10 -14.08 -4.64 17.23
N GLU A 11 -13.44 -3.60 17.78
CA GLU A 11 -14.12 -2.54 18.54
C GLU A 11 -14.93 -1.59 17.63
N LEU A 12 -14.59 -1.55 16.35
CA LEU A 12 -15.28 -0.72 15.35
C LEU A 12 -16.63 -1.33 14.98
N ASN A 13 -17.57 -0.50 14.56
CA ASN A 13 -18.80 -0.98 13.95
C ASN A 13 -18.57 -1.41 12.48
N GLU A 14 -19.58 -2.00 11.85
CA GLU A 14 -19.47 -2.53 10.48
C GLU A 14 -19.19 -1.42 9.44
N GLU A 15 -19.87 -0.28 9.56
CA GLU A 15 -19.71 0.87 8.66
C GLU A 15 -18.29 1.47 8.76
N GLU A 16 -17.76 1.61 9.98
CA GLU A 16 -16.39 2.09 10.22
C GLU A 16 -15.35 1.15 9.61
N ARG A 17 -15.53 -0.17 9.75
CA ARG A 17 -14.65 -1.17 9.14
C ARG A 17 -14.73 -1.11 7.63
N ASP A 18 -15.92 -0.96 7.05
CA ASP A 18 -16.10 -0.91 5.61
C ASP A 18 -15.43 0.33 5.00
N ILE A 19 -15.58 1.50 5.62
CA ILE A 19 -14.89 2.73 5.20
C ILE A 19 -13.37 2.53 5.27
N LEU A 20 -12.88 2.00 6.39
CA LEU A 20 -11.45 1.76 6.59
C LEU A 20 -10.88 0.80 5.53
N LEU A 21 -11.55 -0.33 5.30
CA LEU A 21 -11.10 -1.36 4.37
C LEU A 21 -11.20 -0.88 2.91
N THR A 22 -12.26 -0.16 2.56
CA THR A 22 -12.43 0.43 1.22
C THR A 22 -11.28 1.38 0.90
N ASN A 23 -10.91 2.24 1.85
CA ASN A 23 -9.78 3.14 1.69
C ASN A 23 -8.44 2.40 1.68
N TYR A 24 -8.32 1.31 2.44
CA TYR A 24 -7.10 0.54 2.57
C TYR A 24 -6.77 -0.32 1.33
N ILE A 25 -7.77 -0.91 0.68
CA ILE A 25 -7.57 -2.03 -0.24
C ILE A 25 -6.69 -1.67 -1.45
N MET A 26 -6.83 -0.47 -2.01
CA MET A 26 -6.01 -0.04 -3.14
C MET A 26 -4.55 0.19 -2.72
N LYS A 27 -4.34 0.82 -1.55
CA LYS A 27 -3.01 1.00 -0.95
C LYS A 27 -2.33 -0.33 -0.66
N PHE A 28 -3.09 -1.29 -0.11
CA PHE A 28 -2.67 -2.67 0.11
C PHE A 28 -2.19 -3.31 -1.19
N TYR A 29 -2.99 -3.25 -2.26
CA TYR A 29 -2.65 -3.90 -3.52
C TYR A 29 -1.41 -3.32 -4.16
N ILE A 30 -1.24 -2.00 -4.13
CA ILE A 30 -0.05 -1.33 -4.66
C ILE A 30 1.21 -1.83 -3.94
N LEU A 31 1.20 -1.81 -2.59
CA LEU A 31 2.37 -2.22 -1.81
C LEU A 31 2.66 -3.72 -1.93
N ASP A 32 1.64 -4.58 -1.78
CA ASP A 32 1.81 -6.05 -1.88
C ASP A 32 2.29 -6.45 -3.28
N SER A 33 1.65 -5.93 -4.33
CA SER A 33 1.97 -6.31 -5.71
C SER A 33 3.41 -5.97 -6.05
N PHE A 34 3.86 -4.77 -5.70
CA PHE A 34 5.23 -4.37 -5.97
C PHE A 34 6.24 -5.13 -5.10
N TYR A 35 5.97 -5.31 -3.80
CA TYR A 35 6.86 -6.04 -2.91
C TYR A 35 7.02 -7.50 -3.36
N ARG A 36 5.91 -8.17 -3.68
CA ARG A 36 5.88 -9.55 -4.16
C ARG A 36 6.60 -9.71 -5.50
N THR A 37 6.36 -8.80 -6.43
CA THR A 37 7.05 -8.77 -7.74
C THR A 37 8.56 -8.68 -7.56
N ARG A 38 9.02 -7.74 -6.72
CA ARG A 38 10.45 -7.56 -6.45
C ARG A 38 11.07 -8.78 -5.76
N THR A 39 10.42 -9.31 -4.74
CA THR A 39 10.95 -10.47 -3.98
C THR A 39 11.00 -11.73 -4.82
N THR A 40 10.05 -11.90 -5.75
CA THR A 40 9.99 -13.08 -6.63
C THR A 40 10.93 -12.98 -7.84
N TRP A 41 11.03 -11.81 -8.49
CA TRP A 41 11.77 -11.65 -9.74
C TRP A 41 13.02 -10.76 -9.65
N GLY A 42 13.32 -10.21 -8.47
CA GLY A 42 14.47 -9.33 -8.22
C GLY A 42 14.34 -7.91 -8.77
N LYS A 43 13.38 -7.66 -9.67
CA LYS A 43 13.10 -6.35 -10.27
C LYS A 43 11.61 -6.18 -10.54
N ILE A 44 11.17 -4.93 -10.50
CA ILE A 44 9.82 -4.54 -10.95
C ILE A 44 9.95 -4.07 -12.39
N GLY A 45 9.15 -4.65 -13.28
CA GLY A 45 9.18 -4.35 -14.70
C GLY A 45 7.77 -4.24 -15.26
N ARG A 46 7.61 -4.66 -16.51
CA ARG A 46 6.33 -4.63 -17.22
C ARG A 46 5.26 -5.52 -16.58
N VAL A 47 5.66 -6.67 -16.07
CA VAL A 47 4.76 -7.63 -15.44
C VAL A 47 4.83 -7.43 -13.93
N ILE A 48 3.66 -7.39 -13.29
CA ILE A 48 3.51 -7.26 -11.84
C ILE A 48 2.66 -8.42 -11.33
N MET A 49 3.05 -9.01 -10.21
CA MET A 49 2.23 -9.98 -9.49
C MET A 49 1.09 -9.26 -8.78
N TRP A 50 -0.17 -9.58 -9.11
CA TRP A 50 -1.36 -9.07 -8.42
C TRP A 50 -1.84 -10.02 -7.32
N ALA A 51 -1.55 -11.33 -7.50
CA ALA A 51 -1.82 -12.36 -6.52
C ALA A 51 -0.69 -13.40 -6.55
N VAL A 52 -0.75 -14.40 -5.67
CA VAL A 52 0.24 -15.49 -5.61
C VAL A 52 0.38 -16.22 -6.96
N THR A 53 -0.72 -16.39 -7.69
CA THR A 53 -0.78 -17.17 -8.93
C THR A 53 -1.06 -16.33 -10.17
N SER A 54 -1.25 -15.01 -10.02
CA SER A 54 -1.76 -14.15 -11.09
C SER A 54 -0.86 -12.93 -11.27
N CYS A 55 -0.58 -12.61 -12.53
CA CYS A 55 0.24 -11.47 -12.91
C CYS A 55 -0.53 -10.61 -13.91
N ALA A 56 -0.28 -9.30 -13.87
CA ALA A 56 -0.80 -8.33 -14.83
C ALA A 56 0.35 -7.81 -15.70
N ASP A 57 0.14 -7.79 -17.01
CA ASP A 57 1.00 -7.06 -17.93
C ASP A 57 0.55 -5.59 -17.96
N MET A 58 1.36 -4.74 -17.35
CA MET A 58 1.08 -3.32 -17.18
C MET A 58 1.42 -2.47 -18.41
N GLY A 59 1.88 -3.10 -19.49
CA GLY A 59 2.08 -2.47 -20.79
C GLY A 59 1.07 -2.96 -21.84
N ARG A 60 -0.05 -3.55 -21.41
CA ARG A 60 -1.13 -4.08 -22.25
C ARG A 60 -2.52 -3.83 -21.64
N HIS A 61 -2.81 -2.58 -21.26
CA HIS A 61 -4.13 -2.21 -20.73
C HIS A 61 -5.26 -2.44 -21.74
N ASP A 62 -4.94 -2.47 -23.04
CA ASP A 62 -5.85 -2.88 -24.11
C ASP A 62 -6.44 -4.28 -23.88
N LEU A 63 -5.70 -5.17 -23.21
CA LEU A 63 -6.13 -6.54 -22.90
C LEU A 63 -6.97 -6.64 -21.62
N TRP A 64 -7.01 -5.59 -20.79
CA TRP A 64 -7.74 -5.61 -19.52
C TRP A 64 -9.23 -5.30 -19.72
N LEU A 65 -9.55 -4.66 -20.83
CA LEU A 65 -10.90 -4.31 -21.23
C LEU A 65 -11.26 -5.12 -22.49
N GLY A 66 -12.35 -5.88 -22.47
CA GLY A 66 -12.89 -6.54 -23.65
C GLY A 66 -13.14 -5.57 -24.80
N GLU A 67 -13.14 -6.05 -26.05
CA GLU A 67 -13.34 -5.19 -27.24
C GLU A 67 -14.69 -4.45 -27.22
N ASP A 68 -15.69 -5.03 -26.55
CA ASP A 68 -17.03 -4.50 -26.34
C ASP A 68 -17.13 -3.60 -25.08
N GLN A 69 -16.06 -3.46 -24.31
CA GLN A 69 -16.02 -2.68 -23.07
C GLN A 69 -15.39 -1.28 -23.28
N GLY A 70 -15.91 -0.30 -22.53
CA GLY A 70 -15.45 1.10 -22.56
C GLY A 70 -16.20 2.01 -23.55
N GLY A 71 -16.97 1.42 -24.47
CA GLY A 71 -17.82 2.15 -25.41
C GLY A 71 -17.04 3.24 -26.20
N PRO A 72 -17.64 4.41 -26.47
CA PRO A 72 -16.99 5.46 -27.26
C PRO A 72 -15.76 6.09 -26.59
N ASN A 73 -15.57 5.89 -25.28
CA ASN A 73 -14.47 6.47 -24.51
C ASN A 73 -13.33 5.48 -24.22
N ARG A 74 -13.33 4.31 -24.88
CA ARG A 74 -12.37 3.23 -24.62
C ARG A 74 -10.92 3.71 -24.67
N GLU A 75 -10.52 4.40 -25.73
CA GLU A 75 -9.15 4.86 -25.90
C GLU A 75 -8.74 5.87 -24.83
N THR A 76 -9.63 6.78 -24.46
CA THR A 76 -9.43 7.75 -23.37
C THR A 76 -9.27 7.04 -22.03
N LEU A 77 -10.06 5.99 -21.76
CA LEU A 77 -9.95 5.19 -20.54
C LEU A 77 -8.60 4.47 -20.48
N ILE A 78 -8.19 3.79 -21.55
CA ILE A 78 -6.88 3.11 -21.64
C ILE A 78 -5.74 4.11 -21.41
N SER A 79 -5.76 5.26 -22.10
CA SER A 79 -4.76 6.31 -21.94
C SER A 79 -4.70 6.88 -20.50
N SER A 80 -5.86 6.98 -19.83
CA SER A 80 -5.94 7.42 -18.44
C SER A 80 -5.35 6.39 -17.49
N MET A 81 -5.63 5.10 -17.71
CA MET A 81 -5.04 3.99 -16.94
C MET A 81 -3.52 3.93 -17.11
N ASP A 82 -3.04 4.04 -18.36
CA ASP A 82 -1.60 4.14 -18.68
C ASP A 82 -0.95 5.29 -17.92
N SER A 83 -1.55 6.49 -17.98
CA SER A 83 -1.02 7.68 -17.33
C SER A 83 -0.97 7.54 -15.81
N LEU A 84 -2.06 7.05 -15.19
CA LEU A 84 -2.13 6.83 -13.74
C LEU A 84 -1.08 5.83 -13.29
N LEU A 85 -0.96 4.71 -14.00
CA LEU A 85 0.03 3.70 -13.69
C LEU A 85 1.45 4.26 -13.83
N GLN A 86 1.76 4.99 -14.90
CA GLN A 86 3.11 5.52 -15.10
C GLN A 86 3.49 6.46 -13.96
N VAL A 87 2.56 7.26 -13.45
CA VAL A 87 2.79 8.10 -12.25
C VAL A 87 3.12 7.21 -11.04
N GLN A 88 2.33 6.16 -10.78
CA GLN A 88 2.58 5.23 -9.68
C GLN A 88 3.93 4.53 -9.80
N LEU A 89 4.28 4.02 -10.98
CA LEU A 89 5.54 3.34 -11.24
C LEU A 89 6.74 4.28 -11.04
N ASN A 90 6.66 5.51 -11.55
CA ASN A 90 7.77 6.46 -11.50
C ASN A 90 8.03 7.00 -10.09
N VAL A 91 7.05 6.92 -9.18
CA VAL A 91 7.19 7.36 -7.78
C VAL A 91 7.45 6.19 -6.84
N VAL A 92 6.58 5.19 -6.83
CA VAL A 92 6.57 4.13 -5.81
C VAL A 92 7.73 3.14 -6.01
N VAL A 93 8.04 2.77 -7.26
CA VAL A 93 9.09 1.77 -7.54
C VAL A 93 10.47 2.26 -7.10
N PRO A 94 10.95 3.47 -7.47
CA PRO A 94 12.22 3.98 -6.99
C PRO A 94 12.31 4.07 -5.46
N LEU A 95 11.23 4.48 -4.80
CA LEU A 95 11.17 4.56 -3.34
C LEU A 95 11.33 3.20 -2.69
N MET A 96 10.63 2.17 -3.17
CA MET A 96 10.80 0.82 -2.66
C MET A 96 12.19 0.24 -2.92
N VAL A 97 12.73 0.44 -4.12
CA VAL A 97 14.08 -0.04 -4.47
C VAL A 97 15.10 0.59 -3.53
N ARG A 98 15.00 1.90 -3.30
CA ARG A 98 15.87 2.64 -2.38
C ARG A 98 15.69 2.22 -0.92
N ALA A 99 14.46 2.02 -0.47
CA ALA A 99 14.17 1.66 0.91
C ALA A 99 14.69 0.27 1.29
N GLN A 100 14.84 -0.65 0.31
CA GLN A 100 15.27 -2.03 0.55
C GLN A 100 14.54 -2.68 1.75
N ILE A 101 13.21 -2.53 1.75
CA ILE A 101 12.36 -2.99 2.85
C ILE A 101 12.49 -4.50 3.05
N THR A 102 12.74 -4.89 4.29
CA THR A 102 12.69 -6.28 4.77
C THR A 102 11.25 -6.74 4.91
N THR A 103 11.03 -8.03 5.16
CA THR A 103 9.69 -8.58 5.38
C THR A 103 8.99 -7.96 6.59
N LYS A 104 9.71 -7.72 7.69
CA LYS A 104 9.15 -7.05 8.87
C LYS A 104 8.74 -5.61 8.57
N GLU A 105 9.59 -4.85 7.87
CA GLU A 105 9.25 -3.48 7.44
C GLU A 105 8.10 -3.43 6.44
N PHE A 106 7.99 -4.42 5.56
CA PHE A 106 6.85 -4.56 4.67
C PHE A 106 5.56 -4.69 5.48
N HIS A 107 5.49 -5.60 6.47
CA HIS A 107 4.31 -5.74 7.32
C HIS A 107 4.00 -4.46 8.11
N ALA A 108 5.02 -3.77 8.62
CA ALA A 108 4.83 -2.49 9.30
C ALA A 108 4.30 -1.41 8.35
N ALA A 109 4.78 -1.34 7.11
CA ALA A 109 4.22 -0.44 6.09
C ALA A 109 2.76 -0.76 5.76
N MET A 110 2.40 -2.03 5.66
CA MET A 110 1.00 -2.43 5.48
C MET A 110 0.10 -1.95 6.63
N ALA A 111 0.61 -1.97 7.87
CA ALA A 111 -0.11 -1.46 9.02
C ALA A 111 -0.17 0.08 9.04
N PHE A 112 0.91 0.77 8.68
CA PHE A 112 0.89 2.23 8.54
C PHE A 112 -0.12 2.67 7.47
N LEU A 113 -0.17 2.01 6.31
CA LEU A 113 -1.17 2.31 5.27
C LEU A 113 -2.61 2.08 5.74
N LEU A 114 -2.85 1.12 6.64
CA LEU A 114 -4.16 0.90 7.26
C LEU A 114 -4.53 2.09 8.14
N CYS A 115 -3.56 2.61 8.91
CA CYS A 115 -3.73 3.76 9.78
C CYS A 115 -3.80 5.11 9.03
N GLU A 116 -3.61 5.16 7.72
CA GLU A 116 -3.80 6.36 6.91
C GLU A 116 -5.28 6.50 6.54
N THR A 117 -5.96 7.48 7.12
CA THR A 117 -7.32 7.88 6.73
C THR A 117 -7.25 8.97 5.66
N ASP A 118 -8.26 9.05 4.80
CA ASP A 118 -8.41 10.21 3.93
C ASP A 118 -8.82 11.42 4.79
N ASP A 119 -8.28 12.59 4.48
CA ASP A 119 -8.57 13.83 5.21
C ASP A 119 -10.05 14.24 5.05
N GLN A 120 -10.76 13.66 4.06
CA GLN A 120 -12.20 13.86 3.83
C GLN A 120 -13.10 12.79 4.47
N ALA A 121 -12.54 11.72 5.03
CA ALA A 121 -13.36 10.72 5.69
C ALA A 121 -13.80 11.24 7.07
N ASP A 122 -15.12 11.26 7.32
CA ASP A 122 -15.67 11.57 8.64
C ASP A 122 -15.48 10.35 9.55
N VAL A 123 -14.24 10.20 10.05
CA VAL A 123 -13.83 9.07 10.87
C VAL A 123 -14.13 9.38 12.33
N SER A 124 -14.81 8.46 13.01
CA SER A 124 -15.15 8.63 14.43
C SER A 124 -13.92 8.72 15.34
N ASP A 125 -14.07 9.36 16.49
CA ASP A 125 -13.02 9.41 17.52
C ASP A 125 -12.57 8.01 17.96
N THR A 126 -13.50 7.05 18.01
CA THR A 126 -13.21 5.64 18.33
C THR A 126 -12.30 5.03 17.28
N THR A 127 -12.63 5.22 16.00
CA THR A 127 -11.80 4.72 14.89
C THR A 127 -10.41 5.36 14.92
N MET A 128 -10.33 6.68 15.11
CA MET A 128 -9.05 7.38 15.23
C MET A 128 -8.21 6.86 16.40
N SER A 129 -8.84 6.59 17.56
CA SER A 129 -8.18 5.99 18.72
C SER A 129 -7.59 4.62 18.39
N VAL A 130 -8.38 3.73 17.77
CA VAL A 130 -7.93 2.39 17.35
C VAL A 130 -6.76 2.47 16.38
N LEU A 131 -6.84 3.33 15.35
CA LEU A 131 -5.75 3.49 14.38
C LEU A 131 -4.49 4.09 15.01
N ASN A 132 -4.62 5.00 15.98
CA ASN A 132 -3.49 5.55 16.73
C ASN A 132 -2.81 4.48 17.58
N ASN A 133 -3.58 3.60 18.23
CA ASN A 133 -3.06 2.49 19.02
C ASN A 133 -2.27 1.50 18.15
N ILE A 134 -2.84 1.10 17.00
CA ILE A 134 -2.15 0.24 16.02
C ILE A 134 -0.85 0.90 15.56
N ARG A 135 -0.89 2.21 15.24
CA ARG A 135 0.29 2.94 14.78
C ARG A 135 1.38 2.95 15.85
N ALA A 136 1.02 3.19 17.11
CA ALA A 136 1.96 3.22 18.24
C ALA A 136 2.59 1.84 18.49
N GLU A 137 1.79 0.77 18.46
CA GLU A 137 2.26 -0.61 18.58
C GLU A 137 3.26 -0.96 17.47
N VAL A 138 2.92 -0.65 16.21
CA VAL A 138 3.81 -0.91 15.07
C VAL A 138 5.12 -0.10 15.15
N TYR A 139 5.08 1.14 15.63
CA TYR A 139 6.29 1.93 15.87
C TYR A 139 7.19 1.32 16.94
N HIS A 140 6.59 0.83 18.03
CA HIS A 140 7.31 0.15 19.10
C HIS A 140 8.00 -1.11 18.56
N ASP A 141 7.25 -1.97 17.88
CA ASP A 141 7.78 -3.21 17.30
C ASP A 141 8.88 -2.98 16.25
N LEU A 142 8.74 -1.93 15.43
CA LEU A 142 9.79 -1.53 14.50
C LEU A 142 11.05 -1.07 15.22
N THR A 143 10.90 -0.33 16.31
CA THR A 143 12.03 0.18 17.11
C THR A 143 12.80 -0.98 17.74
N ASP A 144 12.09 -1.93 18.34
CA ASP A 144 12.68 -3.16 18.90
C ASP A 144 13.37 -3.97 17.80
N TYR A 145 12.72 -4.15 16.65
CA TYR A 145 13.32 -4.82 15.49
C TYR A 145 14.62 -4.15 15.02
N TYR A 146 14.65 -2.82 14.93
CA TYR A 146 15.85 -2.12 14.50
C TYR A 146 16.99 -2.24 15.52
N ASN A 147 16.69 -2.16 16.81
CA ASN A 147 17.69 -2.25 17.88
C ASN A 147 18.22 -3.68 18.04
N ASP A 148 17.32 -4.66 18.15
CA ASP A 148 17.66 -6.01 18.59
C ASP A 148 18.07 -6.93 17.44
N ASP A 149 17.37 -6.87 16.31
CA ASP A 149 17.62 -7.79 15.19
C ASP A 149 18.62 -7.22 14.17
N ILE A 150 18.53 -5.93 13.86
CA ILE A 150 19.41 -5.29 12.86
C ILE A 150 20.63 -4.63 13.53
N GLY A 151 20.56 -4.30 14.82
CA GLY A 151 21.64 -3.61 15.53
C GLY A 151 21.83 -2.16 15.09
N LEU A 152 20.76 -1.51 14.62
CA LEU A 152 20.75 -0.11 14.18
C LEU A 152 20.38 0.81 15.34
N SER A 153 21.36 1.54 15.87
CA SER A 153 21.13 2.56 16.90
C SER A 153 20.49 3.85 16.35
N ASP A 154 20.67 4.15 15.07
CA ASP A 154 19.97 5.23 14.37
C ASP A 154 19.16 4.67 13.20
N PHE A 155 17.87 4.47 13.45
CA PHE A 155 16.92 3.98 12.46
C PHE A 155 16.13 5.11 11.79
N SER A 156 16.41 6.38 12.11
CA SER A 156 15.63 7.54 11.64
C SER A 156 15.55 7.61 10.12
N THR A 157 16.67 7.35 9.44
CA THR A 157 16.72 7.34 7.97
C THR A 157 15.85 6.22 7.38
N ARG A 158 15.91 5.04 8.00
CA ARG A 158 15.21 3.84 7.51
C ARG A 158 13.70 3.96 7.73
N LEU A 159 13.30 4.45 8.90
CA LEU A 159 11.93 4.82 9.21
C LEU A 159 11.43 5.94 8.29
N GLY A 160 12.25 6.97 8.04
CA GLY A 160 11.92 8.05 7.11
C GLY A 160 11.65 7.55 5.69
N HIS A 161 12.45 6.60 5.20
CA HIS A 161 12.18 5.96 3.90
C HIS A 161 10.85 5.20 3.89
N LEU A 162 10.54 4.48 4.97
CA LEU A 162 9.29 3.72 5.09
C LEU A 162 8.06 4.64 5.10
N LEU A 163 8.10 5.71 5.89
CA LEU A 163 7.01 6.69 5.96
C LEU A 163 6.87 7.47 4.65
N THR A 164 7.98 7.82 3.99
CA THR A 164 7.94 8.47 2.66
C THR A 164 7.28 7.58 1.62
N LEU A 165 7.56 6.27 1.66
CA LEU A 165 6.91 5.29 0.79
C LEU A 165 5.39 5.25 1.05
N ASN A 166 4.98 5.12 2.32
CA ASN A 166 3.55 5.09 2.69
C ASN A 166 2.81 6.36 2.28
N TYR A 167 3.39 7.53 2.55
CA TYR A 167 2.84 8.81 2.13
C TYR A 167 2.69 8.88 0.61
N SER A 168 3.71 8.44 -0.14
CA SER A 168 3.65 8.44 -1.61
C SER A 168 2.53 7.54 -2.12
N ILE A 169 2.35 6.35 -1.55
CA ILE A 169 1.25 5.45 -1.92
C ILE A 169 -0.10 6.11 -1.62
N ARG A 170 -0.28 6.70 -0.43
CA ARG A 170 -1.50 7.41 -0.04
C ARG A 170 -1.89 8.52 -1.02
N VAL A 171 -0.94 9.38 -1.37
CA VAL A 171 -1.18 10.49 -2.31
C VAL A 171 -1.56 9.96 -3.69
N ASN A 172 -0.93 8.87 -4.15
CA ASN A 172 -1.22 8.29 -5.46
C ASN A 172 -2.53 7.49 -5.53
N THR A 173 -3.18 7.22 -4.39
CA THR A 173 -4.51 6.60 -4.32
C THR A 173 -5.64 7.61 -4.03
N ALA A 174 -5.32 8.83 -3.60
CA ALA A 174 -6.32 9.86 -3.31
C ALA A 174 -6.87 10.56 -4.57
N PHE A 175 -6.19 10.41 -5.72
CA PHE A 175 -6.57 11.02 -7.00
C PHE A 175 -7.22 10.06 -8.00
N SER A 176 -7.51 8.83 -7.57
CA SER A 176 -8.19 7.78 -8.36
C SER A 176 -9.63 7.60 -7.91
#